data_AF-A0A3L7P2Q8-F1
#
_entry.id   AF-A0A3L7P2Q8-F1
#
_cell.length_a   1.000
_cell.length_b   1.000
_cell.length_c   1.000
_cell.angle_alpha   90.00
_cell.angle_beta   90.00
_cell.angle_gamma   90.00
#
_symmetry.space_group_name_H-M   'P 1'
#
loop_
_entity.id
_entity.type
_entity.pdbx_description
1 polymer ?
#
loop_
_entity_poly.entity_id
_entity_poly.type
_entity_poly.pdbx_seq_one_letter_code
_entity_poly.pdbx_strand_id
1 'polypeptide(L)' 'MAERKAFLLRLNPAVHFAMERWAKDDLRSLNAQIEFALRLAMEKVGRKLGEEADAASSILESTKEKMP' A
#
# COMPACT_ATOMS: atom_id res chain seq x y z
N MET A 1 7.68 12.29 -2.51
CA MET A 1 6.72 11.22 -2.85
C MET A 1 6.58 10.45 -1.56
N ALA A 2 5.42 10.45 -0.89
CA ALA A 2 5.26 9.90 0.45
C ALA A 2 6.03 8.57 0.63
N GLU A 3 6.91 8.52 1.62
CA GLU A 3 7.76 7.35 1.85
C GLU A 3 6.90 6.11 2.11
N ARG A 4 7.02 5.10 1.24
CA ARG A 4 6.28 3.85 1.37
C ARG A 4 7.08 2.89 2.23
N LYS A 5 6.48 2.42 3.34
CA LYS A 5 7.10 1.38 4.17
C LYS A 5 7.18 0.07 3.39
N ALA A 6 8.40 -0.33 3.03
CA ALA A 6 8.65 -1.65 2.45
C ALA A 6 8.43 -2.73 3.53
N PHE A 7 7.60 -3.71 3.22
CA PHE A 7 7.37 -4.86 4.09
C PHE A 7 7.28 -6.14 3.25
N LEU A 8 7.77 -7.24 3.79
CA LEU A 8 7.67 -8.54 3.13
C LEU A 8 6.28 -9.14 3.39
N LEU A 9 5.44 -9.14 2.36
CA LEU A 9 4.10 -9.72 2.40
C LEU A 9 4.15 -11.19 1.98
N ARG A 10 3.73 -12.10 2.86
CA ARG A 10 3.52 -13.50 2.51
C ARG A 10 2.13 -13.65 1.92
N LEU A 11 2.05 -14.07 0.66
CA LEU A 11 0.80 -14.32 -0.05
C LEU A 11 0.72 -15.77 -0.51
N ASN A 12 -0.51 -16.27 -0.62
CA ASN A 12 -0.76 -17.47 -1.40
C ASN A 12 -0.35 -17.21 -2.87
N PRO A 13 0.38 -18.12 -3.54
CA PRO A 13 0.82 -17.92 -4.92
C PRO A 13 -0.33 -17.64 -5.91
N ALA A 14 -1.50 -18.26 -5.72
CA ALA A 14 -2.65 -18.03 -6.59
C ALA A 14 -3.19 -16.61 -6.46
N VAL A 15 -3.17 -16.05 -5.24
CA VAL A 15 -3.57 -14.66 -4.99
C VAL A 15 -2.58 -13.69 -5.63
N HIS A 16 -1.28 -13.97 -5.50
CA HIS A 16 -0.24 -13.17 -6.13
C HIS A 16 -0.44 -13.11 -7.66
N PHE A 17 -0.65 -14.26 -8.30
CA PHE A 17 -0.88 -14.34 -9.74
C PHE A 17 -2.14 -13.57 -10.18
N ALA A 18 -3.24 -13.73 -9.46
CA ALA A 18 -4.48 -12.99 -9.75
C ALA A 18 -4.29 -11.47 -9.62
N MET A 19 -3.54 -11.01 -8.61
CA MET A 19 -3.23 -9.59 -8.44
C MET A 19 -2.30 -9.04 -9.51
N GLU A 20 -1.31 -9.82 -9.95
CA GLU A 20 -0.44 -9.40 -11.03
C GLU A 20 -1.22 -9.25 -12.35
N ARG A 21 -2.14 -10.17 -12.63
CA ARG A 21 -3.01 -10.07 -13.81
C ARG A 21 -3.90 -8.83 -13.74
N TRP A 22 -4.58 -8.61 -12.62
CA TRP A 22 -5.44 -7.44 -12.45
C TRP A 22 -4.65 -6.13 -12.55
N ALA A 23 -3.45 -6.06 -11.97
CA ALA A 23 -2.59 -4.90 -12.09
C ALA A 23 -2.20 -4.62 -13.56
N LYS A 24 -1.89 -5.67 -14.34
CA LYS A 24 -1.61 -5.54 -15.78
C LYS A 24 -2.81 -5.04 -16.57
N ASP A 25 -4.00 -5.57 -16.29
CA ASP A 25 -5.24 -5.15 -16.95
C ASP A 25 -5.54 -3.66 -16.68
N ASP A 26 -5.20 -3.17 -15.47
CA ASP A 26 -5.38 -1.77 -15.07
C ASP A 26 -4.18 -0.86 -15.40
N LEU A 27 -3.13 -1.37 -16.08
CA LEU A 27 -1.87 -0.66 -16.35
C LEU A 27 -1.21 -0.06 -15.09
N ARG A 28 -1.30 -0.78 -13.97
CA ARG A 28 -0.74 -0.40 -12.67
C ARG A 28 0.38 -1.34 -12.23
N SER A 29 1.24 -0.85 -11.34
CA SER A 29 2.20 -1.73 -10.65
C SER A 29 1.47 -2.63 -9.67
N LEU A 30 2.02 -3.83 -9.42
CA LEU A 30 1.47 -4.76 -8.45
C LEU A 30 1.33 -4.13 -7.05
N ASN A 31 2.33 -3.35 -6.61
CA ASN A 31 2.27 -2.66 -5.31
C ASN A 31 1.13 -1.62 -5.27
N ALA A 32 0.92 -0.85 -6.34
CA ALA A 32 -0.18 0.10 -6.40
C ALA A 32 -1.54 -0.62 -6.39
N GLN A 33 -1.63 -1.77 -7.04
CA GLN A 33 -2.85 -2.59 -7.04
C GLN A 33 -3.16 -3.18 -5.65
N ILE A 34 -2.14 -3.69 -4.94
CA ILE A 34 -2.28 -4.19 -3.57
C ILE A 34 -2.75 -3.07 -2.64
N GLU A 35 -2.13 -1.89 -2.72
CA GLU A 35 -2.54 -0.72 -1.94
C GLU A 35 -4.00 -0.34 -2.19
N PHE A 36 -4.41 -0.27 -3.46
CA PHE A 36 -5.80 0.01 -3.84
C PHE A 36 -6.78 -1.01 -3.26
N ALA A 37 -6.48 -2.31 -3.39
CA ALA A 37 -7.32 -3.39 -2.88
C ALA A 37 -7.44 -3.34 -1.34
N LEU A 38 -6.34 -3.04 -0.64
CA LEU A 38 -6.33 -2.89 0.82
C LEU A 38 -7.15 -1.68 1.28
N ARG A 39 -7.01 -0.52 0.62
CA ARG A 39 -7.84 0.66 0.92
C ARG A 39 -9.32 0.34 0.76
N LEU A 40 -9.70 -0.25 -0.38
CA LEU A 40 -11.09 -0.65 -0.64
C LEU A 40 -11.60 -1.65 0.42
N ALA A 41 -10.79 -2.61 0.84
CA ALA A 41 -11.17 -3.57 1.88
C ALA A 41 -11.37 -2.88 3.25
N MET A 42 -10.51 -1.93 3.61
CA MET A 42 -10.64 -1.13 4.83
C MET A 42 -11.89 -0.25 4.83
N GLU A 43 -12.21 0.37 3.70
CA GLU A 43 -13.46 1.13 3.53
C GLU A 43 -14.70 0.25 3.74
N LYS A 44 -14.69 -0.97 3.16
CA LYS A 44 -15.81 -1.93 3.29
C LYS A 44 -16.08 -2.35 4.74
N VAL A 45 -15.05 -2.38 5.59
CA VAL A 45 -15.20 -2.69 7.03
C VAL A 45 -15.39 -1.44 7.89
N GLY A 46 -15.63 -0.27 7.26
CA GLY A 46 -15.88 0.99 7.96
C GLY A 46 -14.64 1.64 8.58
N ARG A 47 -13.44 1.17 8.25
CA ARG A 47 -12.16 1.67 8.77
C ARG A 47 -11.46 2.54 7.72
N LYS A 48 -12.13 3.59 7.26
CA LYS A 48 -11.53 4.52 6.29
C LYS A 48 -10.19 5.02 6.80
N LEU A 49 -9.15 4.90 5.98
CA LEU A 49 -7.87 5.54 6.22
C LEU A 49 -8.10 7.04 6.03
N GLY A 50 -8.12 7.80 7.13
CA GLY A 50 -8.25 9.26 7.10
C GLY A 50 -6.95 9.94 6.66
N GLU A 51 -7.00 11.27 6.49
CA GLU A 51 -5.83 12.10 6.13
C GLU A 51 -4.64 11.90 7.10
N GLU A 52 -4.90 11.49 8.35
CA GLU A 52 -3.88 11.13 9.34
C GLU A 52 -2.96 9.97 8.89
N ALA A 53 -3.44 9.02 8.08
CA ALA A 53 -2.62 7.90 7.60
C ALA A 53 -1.60 8.34 6.54
N ASP A 54 -1.99 9.29 5.69
CA ASP A 54 -1.08 9.91 4.72
C ASP A 54 -0.11 10.89 5.42
N ALA A 55 -0.54 11.53 6.51
CA ALA A 55 0.33 12.33 7.38
C ALA A 55 1.34 11.48 8.18
N ALA A 56 0.94 10.32 8.70
CA ALA A 56 1.84 9.39 9.42
C ALA A 56 2.98 8.87 8.53
N SER A 57 2.70 8.67 7.24
CA SER A 57 3.73 8.32 6.24
C SER A 57 4.75 9.45 6.06
N SER A 58 4.32 10.71 6.19
CA SER A 58 5.19 11.90 6.07
C SER A 58 6.03 12.15 7.34
N ILE A 59 5.52 11.80 8.52
CA ILE A 59 6.26 11.92 9.79
C ILE A 59 7.43 10.93 9.85
N LEU A 60 7.20 9.68 9.41
CA LEU A 60 8.25 8.66 9.32
C LEU A 60 9.42 9.09 8.39
N GLU A 61 9.10 9.79 7.30
CA GLU A 61 10.08 10.34 6.33
C GLU A 61 11.01 11.37 7.01
N SER A 62 10.44 12.29 7.81
CA SER A 62 11.22 13.28 8.57
C SER A 62 12.13 12.69 9.66
N THR A 63 11.83 11.48 10.12
CA THR A 63 12.59 10.83 11.21
C THR A 63 13.80 10.06 10.67
N LYS A 64 13.74 9.60 9.42
CA LYS A 64 14.83 8.90 8.74
C LYS A 64 15.94 9.83 8.24
N GLU A 65 15.61 11.03 7.77
CA GLU A 65 16.63 12.03 7.33
C GLU A 65 17.47 12.60 8.48
N LYS A 66 17.04 12.44 9.74
CA LYS A 66 17.73 12.95 10.94
C LYS A 66 18.69 11.96 11.59
N MET A 67 18.79 10.72 11.11
CA MET A 67 19.76 9.73 11.60
C MET A 67 20.87 9.56 10.56
N PRO A 68 22.15 9.85 10.91
CA PRO A 68 23.28 9.78 9.97
C PRO A 68 23.61 8.36 9.52
#